data_AF-A0A420UAT9-F1
#
_entry.id   AF-A0A420UAT9-F1
#
_cell.length_a   1.000
_cell.length_b   1.000
_cell.length_c   1.000
_cell.angle_alpha   90.00
_cell.angle_beta   90.00
_cell.angle_gamma   90.00
#
_symmetry.space_group_name_H-M   'P 1'
#
loop_
_entity.id
_entity.type
_entity.pdbx_description
1 polymer ?
#
loop_
_entity_poly.entity_id
_entity_poly.type
_entity_poly.pdbx_seq_one_letter_code
_entity_poly.pdbx_strand_id
1 'polypeptide(L)'
;MLPPLLSPTELQIPVPTAGRYWSSTCEQWHLLPPTQPAPTLCALVSRVGLGNVAPASLERLTKSAMLLSASLQQAAESDLLRAMGLDSANNTASQLSPALGMVTTLSQKAFDALSQEGCSQELRETDSGGSLNDFALLSRVLAMLSFTPLSLLFSYNKWQTTDTGQSNARSELSNIILQNVTRARRCLYYAAQVLQHFRNTRPATVLDIMGSLVSVLYMVLYVDIIEQQDPDSTRLGAGVETSSMEIIRLDQVVDVDLLNDWLQVRNHKRPHVPGVGFLHHGGSILRLYKEGSRIMESGSCISRMAKVISNILASQAKGHPPTDRTFREL
;
A
#
# COMPACT_ATOMS: atom_id res chain seq x y z
N MET A 1 -6.35 21.29 4.12
CA MET A 1 -5.52 20.33 4.88
C MET A 1 -6.45 19.61 5.85
N LEU A 2 -6.67 18.31 5.67
CA LEU A 2 -7.34 17.50 6.68
C LEU A 2 -6.38 17.42 7.87
N PRO A 3 -6.78 17.78 9.10
CA PRO A 3 -5.93 17.58 10.26
C PRO A 3 -5.60 16.09 10.37
N PRO A 4 -4.41 15.71 10.85
CA PRO A 4 -4.17 14.33 11.21
C PRO A 4 -5.25 13.93 12.22
N LEU A 5 -6.03 12.89 11.88
CA LEU A 5 -7.15 12.39 12.70
C LEU A 5 -6.69 11.91 14.10
N LEU A 6 -5.38 11.88 14.34
CA LEU A 6 -4.74 11.65 15.62
C LEU A 6 -3.63 12.68 15.85
N SER A 7 -3.77 13.49 16.88
CA SER A 7 -2.74 14.37 17.42
C SER A 7 -1.60 13.58 18.06
N PRO A 8 -0.35 14.10 18.06
CA PRO A 8 0.76 13.46 18.77
C PRO A 8 0.48 13.24 20.27
N THR A 9 -0.38 14.06 20.85
CA THR A 9 -0.90 13.93 22.22
C THR A 9 -1.77 12.69 22.42
N GLU A 10 -2.57 12.31 21.43
CA GLU A 10 -3.41 11.09 21.50
C GLU A 10 -2.57 9.80 21.44
N LEU A 11 -1.35 9.86 20.89
CA LEU A 11 -0.40 8.74 20.90
C LEU A 11 0.21 8.47 22.30
N GLN A 12 0.03 9.41 23.23
CA GLN A 12 0.43 9.26 24.63
C GLN A 12 -0.67 8.64 25.50
N ILE A 13 -1.88 8.44 24.95
CA ILE A 13 -2.97 7.78 25.69
C ILE A 13 -2.58 6.30 25.90
N PRO A 14 -2.72 5.76 27.13
CA PRO A 14 -2.51 4.34 27.40
C PRO A 14 -3.47 3.50 26.56
N VAL A 15 -2.96 2.48 25.89
CA VAL A 15 -3.77 1.65 25.00
C VAL A 15 -3.90 0.24 25.56
N PRO A 16 -5.11 -0.35 25.57
CA PRO A 16 -5.28 -1.72 26.00
C PRO A 16 -4.51 -2.66 25.06
N THR A 17 -3.61 -3.46 25.63
CA THR A 17 -2.80 -4.43 24.88
C THR A 17 -3.50 -5.77 24.68
N ALA A 18 -4.60 -6.02 25.40
CA ALA A 18 -5.39 -7.24 25.27
C ALA A 18 -6.55 -7.03 24.28
N GLY A 19 -6.76 -7.97 23.36
CA GLY A 19 -7.76 -7.89 22.29
C GLY A 19 -9.18 -7.85 22.80
N ARG A 20 -9.43 -8.40 24.00
CA ARG A 20 -10.74 -8.36 24.64
C ARG A 20 -11.30 -6.94 24.76
N TYR A 21 -10.46 -5.93 25.03
CA TYR A 21 -10.91 -4.54 25.08
C TYR A 21 -11.30 -4.03 23.69
N TRP A 22 -10.55 -4.40 22.65
CA TRP A 22 -10.84 -3.99 21.28
C TRP A 22 -12.09 -4.68 20.70
N SER A 23 -12.42 -5.87 21.18
CA SER A 23 -13.62 -6.61 20.76
C SER A 23 -14.86 -6.31 21.62
N SER A 24 -14.71 -5.60 22.75
CA SER A 24 -15.80 -5.33 23.68
C SER A 24 -16.63 -4.13 23.25
N THR A 25 -17.95 -4.20 23.51
CA THR A 25 -18.85 -3.04 23.35
C THR A 25 -18.58 -2.00 24.43
N CYS A 26 -19.02 -0.75 24.21
CA CYS A 26 -18.86 0.35 25.17
C CYS A 26 -19.36 -0.02 26.60
N GLU A 27 -20.46 -0.77 26.69
CA GLU A 27 -21.02 -1.22 27.98
C GLU A 27 -20.16 -2.30 28.65
N GLN A 28 -19.51 -3.16 27.86
CA GLN A 28 -18.63 -4.22 28.34
C GLN A 28 -17.26 -3.72 28.80
N TRP A 29 -16.84 -2.54 28.31
CA TRP A 29 -15.55 -1.94 28.68
C TRP A 29 -15.42 -1.72 30.19
N HIS A 30 -16.48 -1.28 30.86
CA HIS A 30 -16.47 -1.03 32.30
C HIS A 30 -16.41 -2.31 33.16
N LEU A 31 -16.72 -3.47 32.56
CA LEU A 31 -16.70 -4.78 33.23
C LEU A 31 -15.34 -5.48 33.12
N LEU A 32 -14.45 -4.97 32.25
CA LEU A 32 -13.11 -5.53 32.08
C LEU A 32 -12.19 -4.98 33.16
N PRO A 33 -11.29 -5.80 33.72
CA PRO A 33 -10.39 -5.37 34.78
C PRO A 33 -9.54 -4.18 34.31
N PRO A 34 -9.16 -3.23 35.18
CA PRO A 34 -8.33 -2.10 34.77
C PRO A 34 -6.95 -2.59 34.30
N THR A 35 -6.49 -2.05 33.17
CA THR A 35 -5.19 -2.36 32.58
C THR A 35 -4.08 -1.78 33.46
N GLN A 36 -3.48 -2.59 34.35
CA GLN A 36 -2.25 -2.21 35.08
C GLN A 36 -1.13 -1.89 34.08
N PRO A 37 -0.26 -0.93 34.44
CA PRO A 37 0.03 0.24 33.61
C PRO A 37 0.10 -0.09 32.12
N ALA A 38 -0.96 0.25 31.38
CA ALA A 38 -0.98 0.05 29.94
C ALA A 38 0.12 0.93 29.31
N PRO A 39 1.06 0.35 28.53
CA PRO A 39 2.04 1.15 27.83
C PRO A 39 1.35 2.03 26.78
N THR A 40 1.87 3.25 26.58
CA THR A 40 1.38 4.17 25.55
C THR A 40 1.79 3.67 24.16
N LEU A 41 1.08 4.07 23.11
CA LEU A 41 1.45 3.72 21.74
C LEU A 41 2.86 4.23 21.41
N CYS A 42 3.22 5.44 21.83
CA CYS A 42 4.59 5.96 21.70
C CYS A 42 5.63 5.04 22.35
N ALA A 43 5.38 4.54 23.57
CA ALA A 43 6.30 3.64 24.25
C ALA A 43 6.43 2.29 23.51
N LEU A 44 5.31 1.75 23.04
CA LEU A 44 5.29 0.50 22.27
C LEU A 44 6.04 0.65 20.94
N VAL A 45 5.75 1.69 20.16
CA VAL A 45 6.43 2.00 18.89
C VAL A 45 7.93 2.18 19.14
N SER A 46 8.30 2.91 20.20
CA SER A 46 9.71 3.11 20.56
C SER A 46 10.43 1.79 20.86
N ARG A 47 9.78 0.87 21.59
CA ARG A 47 10.34 -0.45 21.87
C ARG A 47 10.56 -1.26 20.60
N VAL A 48 9.62 -1.23 19.65
CA VAL A 48 9.80 -1.91 18.35
C VAL A 48 10.90 -1.26 17.53
N GLY A 49 10.94 0.07 17.47
CA GLY A 49 11.99 0.79 16.74
C GLY A 49 13.39 0.58 17.32
N LEU A 50 13.52 0.37 18.64
CA LEU A 50 14.80 0.04 19.27
C LEU A 50 15.19 -1.42 19.04
N GLY A 51 14.23 -2.33 19.08
CA GLY A 51 14.46 -3.76 18.93
C GLY A 51 14.50 -4.26 17.48
N ASN A 52 14.02 -3.48 16.51
CA ASN A 52 13.81 -3.86 15.09
C ASN A 52 12.99 -5.14 14.87
N VAL A 53 12.25 -5.60 15.89
CA VAL A 53 11.48 -6.84 15.84
C VAL A 53 10.10 -6.58 16.42
N ALA A 54 9.06 -6.93 15.67
CA ALA A 54 7.68 -6.87 16.14
C ALA A 54 7.48 -7.92 17.26
N PRO A 55 7.00 -7.55 18.46
CA PRO A 55 6.84 -8.50 19.55
C PRO A 55 5.81 -9.58 19.19
N ALA A 56 6.22 -10.85 19.23
CA ALA A 56 5.36 -11.98 18.90
C ALA A 56 4.17 -12.13 19.86
N SER A 57 4.33 -11.68 21.12
CA SER A 57 3.32 -11.75 22.18
C SER A 57 2.19 -10.73 22.04
N LEU A 58 2.30 -9.75 21.14
CA LEU A 58 1.27 -8.73 20.96
C LEU A 58 0.16 -9.23 20.06
N GLU A 59 -1.07 -8.92 20.44
CA GLU A 59 -2.25 -9.24 19.66
C GLU A 59 -2.34 -8.37 18.38
N ARG A 60 -3.03 -8.88 17.37
CA ARG A 60 -3.02 -8.29 16.01
C ARG A 60 -3.62 -6.89 15.95
N LEU A 61 -4.70 -6.63 16.68
CA LEU A 61 -5.31 -5.30 16.74
C LEU A 61 -4.36 -4.27 17.35
N THR A 62 -3.60 -4.65 18.37
CA THR A 62 -2.53 -3.82 18.94
C THR A 62 -1.41 -3.59 17.93
N LYS A 63 -1.00 -4.63 17.18
CA LYS A 63 -0.02 -4.48 16.09
C LYS A 63 -0.52 -3.52 15.00
N SER A 64 -1.80 -3.58 14.63
CA SER A 64 -2.42 -2.64 13.67
C SER A 64 -2.40 -1.21 14.18
N ALA A 65 -2.76 -0.98 15.45
CA ALA A 65 -2.73 0.35 16.07
C ALA A 65 -1.30 0.91 16.15
N MET A 66 -0.32 0.07 16.48
CA MET A 66 1.10 0.44 16.49
C MET A 66 1.60 0.78 15.09
N LEU A 67 1.21 0.00 14.09
CA LEU A 67 1.60 0.23 12.70
C LEU A 67 1.03 1.57 12.18
N LEU A 68 -0.24 1.86 12.44
CA LEU A 68 -0.85 3.15 12.11
C LEU A 68 -0.11 4.29 12.79
N SER A 69 0.17 4.15 14.09
CA SER A 69 0.90 5.15 14.87
C SER A 69 2.30 5.40 14.32
N ALA A 70 3.04 4.33 14.00
CA ALA A 70 4.37 4.44 13.41
C ALA A 70 4.32 5.14 12.04
N SER A 71 3.34 4.80 11.20
CA SER A 71 3.18 5.44 9.88
C SER A 71 2.84 6.93 9.98
N LEU A 72 2.01 7.32 10.96
CA LEU A 72 1.66 8.72 11.22
C LEU A 72 2.86 9.51 11.74
N GLN A 73 3.62 8.94 12.68
CA GLN A 73 4.83 9.56 13.22
C GLN A 73 5.89 9.73 12.13
N GLN A 74 6.10 8.70 11.30
CA GLN A 74 7.01 8.75 10.17
C GLN A 74 6.62 9.85 9.17
N ALA A 75 5.33 9.98 8.83
CA ALA A 75 4.84 11.03 7.93
C ALA A 75 5.07 12.43 8.53
N ALA A 76 4.73 12.62 9.80
CA ALA A 76 4.93 13.90 10.50
C ALA A 76 6.42 14.27 10.60
N GLU A 77 7.29 13.31 10.88
CA GLU A 77 8.74 13.50 10.89
C GLU A 77 9.28 13.87 9.52
N SER A 78 8.83 13.19 8.45
CA SER A 78 9.21 13.53 7.07
C SER A 78 8.76 14.94 6.68
N ASP A 79 7.53 15.33 7.03
CA ASP A 79 7.03 16.68 6.77
C ASP A 79 7.82 17.74 7.52
N LEU A 80 8.22 17.45 8.76
CA LEU A 80 9.08 18.33 9.55
C LEU A 80 10.48 18.46 8.93
N LEU A 81 11.11 17.34 8.52
CA LEU A 81 12.41 17.36 7.84
C LEU A 81 12.35 18.16 6.54
N ARG A 82 11.26 18.01 5.77
CA ARG A 82 11.02 18.78 4.55
C ARG A 82 10.86 20.27 4.85
N ALA A 83 10.09 20.63 5.87
CA ALA A 83 9.90 22.03 6.29
C ALA A 83 11.21 22.67 6.79
N MET A 84 12.09 21.87 7.40
CA MET A 84 13.42 22.31 7.83
C MET A 84 14.46 22.35 6.68
N GLY A 85 14.08 21.95 5.46
CA GLY A 85 15.01 21.87 4.32
C GLY A 85 16.09 20.80 4.47
N LEU A 86 15.85 19.81 5.34
CA LEU A 86 16.78 18.71 5.64
C LEU A 86 16.50 17.44 4.82
N ASP A 87 15.49 17.45 3.96
CA ASP A 87 15.26 16.38 2.98
C ASP A 87 16.41 16.38 1.96
N SER A 88 17.30 15.38 2.07
CA SER A 88 18.51 15.23 1.24
C SER A 88 18.21 14.73 -0.17
N ALA A 89 17.20 15.28 -0.84
CA ALA A 89 16.77 14.78 -2.14
C ALA A 89 17.17 15.66 -3.33
N ASN A 90 17.76 16.85 -3.17
CA ASN A 90 17.96 17.74 -4.32
C ASN A 90 19.09 18.79 -4.24
N ASN A 91 20.31 18.41 -3.85
CA ASN A 91 21.46 19.29 -4.07
C ASN A 91 22.53 18.63 -4.96
N THR A 92 22.39 18.85 -6.26
CA THR A 92 23.53 18.89 -7.18
C THR A 92 24.53 19.95 -6.72
N ALA A 93 25.79 19.53 -6.57
CA ALA A 93 26.98 20.37 -6.43
C ALA A 93 27.07 21.28 -5.19
N SER A 94 27.61 20.76 -4.09
CA SER A 94 28.84 21.27 -3.45
C SER A 94 29.09 20.55 -2.13
N GLN A 95 30.36 20.33 -1.84
CA GLN A 95 30.88 19.59 -0.70
C GLN A 95 30.25 20.04 0.63
N LEU A 96 29.60 19.12 1.34
CA LEU A 96 29.49 19.18 2.80
C LEU A 96 29.50 17.77 3.40
N SER A 97 30.57 17.53 4.16
CA SER A 97 30.81 16.58 5.24
C SER A 97 30.07 15.22 5.26
N PRO A 98 30.80 14.08 5.35
CA PRO A 98 30.25 12.72 5.37
C PRO A 98 29.61 12.30 6.71
N ALA A 99 29.14 13.24 7.54
CA ALA A 99 28.68 12.97 8.91
C ALA A 99 27.16 12.93 9.10
N LEU A 100 26.36 13.27 8.08
CA LEU A 100 24.89 13.21 8.16
C LEU A 100 24.37 12.00 7.36
N GLY A 101 24.77 10.80 7.80
CA GLY A 101 24.15 9.57 7.33
C GLY A 101 22.67 9.53 7.69
N MET A 102 21.84 8.96 6.81
CA MET A 102 20.38 8.81 7.00
C MET A 102 20.05 8.44 8.45
N VAL A 103 19.57 9.41 9.24
CA VAL A 103 19.07 9.13 10.58
C VAL A 103 17.71 8.46 10.37
N THR A 104 17.72 7.14 10.21
CA THR A 104 16.49 6.34 10.26
C THR A 104 15.88 6.58 11.62
N THR A 105 14.73 7.25 11.66
CA THR A 105 14.04 7.57 12.89
C THR A 105 13.50 6.29 13.52
N LEU A 106 13.18 6.37 14.82
CA LEU A 106 12.65 5.25 15.56
C LEU A 106 11.30 4.78 15.00
N SER A 107 10.48 5.74 14.53
CA SER A 107 9.19 5.49 13.90
C SER A 107 9.35 4.73 12.58
N GLN A 108 10.33 5.10 11.74
CA GLN A 108 10.65 4.42 10.49
C GLN A 108 11.02 2.96 10.73
N LYS A 109 11.92 2.69 11.69
CA LYS A 109 12.33 1.32 12.06
C LYS A 109 11.16 0.49 12.57
N ALA A 110 10.32 1.09 13.41
CA ALA A 110 9.14 0.43 13.94
C ALA A 110 8.12 0.11 12.83
N PHE A 111 7.91 1.05 11.90
CA PHE A 111 7.07 0.87 10.73
C PHE A 111 7.57 -0.27 9.85
N ASP A 112 8.86 -0.28 9.52
CA ASP A 112 9.46 -1.31 8.67
C ASP A 112 9.33 -2.71 9.30
N ALA A 113 9.63 -2.83 10.60
CA ALA A 113 9.51 -4.09 11.33
C ALA A 113 8.06 -4.61 11.41
N LEU A 114 7.10 -3.73 11.70
CA LEU A 114 5.67 -4.10 11.78
C LEU A 114 5.10 -4.41 10.40
N SER A 115 5.46 -3.62 9.39
CA SER A 115 5.02 -3.84 8.01
C SER A 115 5.57 -5.15 7.46
N GLN A 116 6.84 -5.47 7.71
CA GLN A 116 7.44 -6.75 7.30
C GLN A 116 6.71 -7.93 7.94
N GLU A 117 6.42 -7.85 9.24
CA GLU A 117 5.67 -8.88 9.98
C GLU A 117 4.23 -9.06 9.47
N GLY A 118 3.55 -7.98 9.08
CA GLY A 118 2.20 -8.12 8.51
C GLY A 118 2.20 -8.58 7.05
N CYS A 119 3.20 -8.21 6.27
CA CYS A 119 3.35 -8.64 4.88
C CYS A 119 3.79 -10.11 4.75
N SER A 120 4.45 -10.69 5.77
CA SER A 120 4.77 -12.12 5.80
C SER A 120 3.55 -13.00 6.10
N GLN A 121 2.50 -12.45 6.71
CA GLN A 121 1.27 -13.18 6.98
C GLN A 121 0.44 -13.35 5.71
N GLU A 122 -0.03 -14.56 5.45
CA GLU A 122 -0.96 -14.87 4.36
C GLU A 122 -2.31 -14.21 4.60
N LEU A 123 -2.88 -13.60 3.55
CA LEU A 123 -4.27 -13.16 3.55
C LEU A 123 -5.15 -14.40 3.34
N ARG A 124 -5.79 -14.89 4.41
CA ARG A 124 -6.60 -16.12 4.37
C ARG A 124 -8.04 -15.82 4.00
N GLU A 125 -8.68 -16.75 3.29
CA GLU A 125 -10.13 -16.82 3.17
C GLU A 125 -10.67 -17.24 4.55
N THR A 126 -11.26 -16.32 5.31
CA THR A 126 -11.79 -16.62 6.65
C THR A 126 -13.31 -16.66 6.63
N ASP A 127 -13.87 -17.84 6.92
CA ASP A 127 -15.31 -18.06 7.12
C ASP A 127 -15.83 -17.51 8.48
N SER A 128 -14.95 -17.01 9.36
CA SER A 128 -15.36 -16.42 10.65
C SER A 128 -14.29 -15.49 11.26
N GLY A 129 -14.65 -14.23 11.47
CA GLY A 129 -13.91 -13.24 12.29
C GLY A 129 -12.93 -12.33 11.54
N GLY A 130 -13.38 -11.13 11.15
CA GLY A 130 -12.64 -10.17 10.30
C GLY A 130 -11.30 -9.62 10.82
N SER A 131 -10.97 -9.76 12.10
CA SER A 131 -9.75 -9.15 12.68
C SER A 131 -8.42 -9.80 12.24
N LEU A 132 -8.49 -11.00 11.65
CA LEU A 132 -7.31 -11.78 11.28
C LEU A 132 -6.56 -11.18 10.08
N ASN A 133 -7.30 -10.70 9.08
CA ASN A 133 -6.77 -10.16 7.83
C ASN A 133 -6.46 -8.66 7.92
N ASP A 134 -7.09 -7.93 8.84
CA ASP A 134 -6.94 -6.48 8.96
C ASP A 134 -5.48 -6.03 9.11
N PHE A 135 -4.70 -6.68 9.98
CA PHE A 135 -3.29 -6.34 10.18
C PHE A 135 -2.45 -6.60 8.92
N ALA A 136 -2.67 -7.74 8.28
CA ALA A 136 -1.93 -8.16 7.08
C ALA A 136 -2.27 -7.29 5.86
N LEU A 137 -3.54 -6.92 5.72
CA LEU A 137 -4.03 -6.00 4.69
C LEU A 137 -3.49 -4.59 4.92
N LEU A 138 -3.64 -4.07 6.14
CA LEU A 138 -3.17 -2.75 6.51
C LEU A 138 -1.65 -2.60 6.33
N SER A 139 -0.87 -3.62 6.66
CA SER A 139 0.58 -3.65 6.45
C SER A 139 0.97 -3.50 4.99
N ARG A 140 0.28 -4.20 4.09
CA ARG A 140 0.51 -4.09 2.64
C ARG A 140 0.10 -2.74 2.09
N VAL A 141 -1.06 -2.24 2.50
CA VAL A 141 -1.58 -0.93 2.06
C VAL A 141 -0.65 0.18 2.52
N LEU A 142 -0.26 0.21 3.79
CA LEU A 142 0.66 1.22 4.30
C LEU A 142 2.06 1.08 3.70
N ALA A 143 2.56 -0.13 3.44
CA ALA A 143 3.81 -0.32 2.72
C ALA A 143 3.76 0.34 1.33
N MET A 144 2.67 0.14 0.58
CA MET A 144 2.47 0.80 -0.72
C MET A 144 2.39 2.33 -0.56
N LEU A 145 1.62 2.83 0.41
CA LEU A 145 1.46 4.28 0.62
C LEU A 145 2.74 4.96 1.13
N SER A 146 3.58 4.24 1.87
CA SER A 146 4.91 4.73 2.30
C SER A 146 5.90 4.84 1.15
N PHE A 147 5.65 4.12 0.04
CA PHE A 147 6.49 4.15 -1.15
C PHE A 147 5.93 5.11 -2.21
N THR A 148 4.63 5.05 -2.46
CA THR A 148 3.90 5.91 -3.40
C THR A 148 2.76 6.60 -2.65
N PRO A 149 2.94 7.87 -2.22
CA PRO A 149 1.92 8.62 -1.49
C PRO A 149 0.56 8.64 -2.21
N LEU A 150 -0.53 8.55 -1.44
CA LEU A 150 -1.89 8.49 -1.97
C LEU A 150 -2.24 9.70 -2.84
N SER A 151 -1.78 10.90 -2.46
CA SER A 151 -2.00 12.15 -3.19
C SER A 151 -1.40 12.11 -4.59
N LEU A 152 -0.20 11.54 -4.73
CA LEU A 152 0.47 11.34 -6.01
C LEU A 152 -0.24 10.27 -6.84
N LEU A 153 -0.62 9.15 -6.22
CA LEU A 153 -1.38 8.09 -6.89
C LEU A 153 -2.72 8.61 -7.45
N PHE A 154 -3.46 9.40 -6.67
CA PHE A 154 -4.70 10.02 -7.12
C PHE A 154 -4.46 11.03 -8.24
N SER A 155 -3.50 11.93 -8.06
CA SER A 155 -3.16 12.93 -9.08
C SER A 155 -2.74 12.28 -10.39
N TYR A 156 -1.90 11.26 -10.32
CA TYR A 156 -1.45 10.51 -11.49
C TYR A 156 -2.61 9.86 -12.28
N ASN A 157 -3.60 9.32 -11.56
CA ASN A 157 -4.79 8.71 -12.16
C ASN A 157 -5.88 9.73 -12.55
N LYS A 158 -5.57 11.04 -12.51
CA LYS A 158 -6.49 12.17 -12.79
C LYS A 158 -7.62 12.35 -11.76
N TRP A 159 -7.46 11.85 -10.55
CA TRP A 159 -8.46 12.05 -9.50
C TRP A 159 -8.25 13.41 -8.86
N GLN A 160 -9.26 14.29 -8.93
CA GLN A 160 -9.29 15.61 -8.28
C GLN A 160 -8.05 16.48 -8.58
N THR A 161 -7.56 16.46 -9.82
CA THR A 161 -6.36 17.20 -10.21
C THR A 161 -6.47 17.82 -11.59
N THR A 162 -5.58 18.76 -11.89
CA THR A 162 -5.42 19.36 -13.23
C THR A 162 -4.45 18.54 -14.08
N ASP A 163 -4.43 18.77 -15.40
CA ASP A 163 -3.45 18.09 -16.27
C ASP A 163 -2.00 18.43 -15.86
N THR A 164 -1.75 19.64 -15.37
CA THR A 164 -0.46 20.02 -14.79
C THR A 164 -0.13 19.22 -13.54
N GLY A 165 -1.10 19.04 -12.64
CA GLY A 165 -0.94 18.23 -11.43
C GLY A 165 -0.69 16.75 -11.76
N GLN A 166 -1.35 16.22 -12.79
CA GLN A 166 -1.09 14.87 -13.28
C GLN A 166 0.33 14.73 -13.86
N SER A 167 0.78 15.67 -14.68
CA SER A 167 2.12 15.65 -15.28
C SER A 167 3.22 15.70 -14.22
N ASN A 168 3.05 16.56 -13.21
CA ASN A 168 3.96 16.65 -12.07
C ASN A 168 4.00 15.33 -11.28
N ALA A 169 2.83 14.77 -10.94
CA ALA A 169 2.75 13.48 -10.25
C ALA A 169 3.37 12.34 -11.07
N ARG A 170 3.22 12.35 -12.40
CA ARG A 170 3.86 11.39 -13.30
C ARG A 170 5.38 11.49 -13.23
N SER A 171 5.94 12.68 -13.29
CA SER A 171 7.39 12.90 -13.19
C SER A 171 7.93 12.40 -11.85
N GLU A 172 7.28 12.78 -10.75
CA GLU A 172 7.69 12.43 -9.39
C GLU A 172 7.60 10.92 -9.13
N LEU A 173 6.47 10.29 -9.47
CA LEU A 173 6.29 8.84 -9.29
C LEU A 173 7.22 8.02 -10.19
N SER A 174 7.50 8.51 -11.41
CA SER A 174 8.50 7.88 -12.28
C SER A 174 9.87 7.90 -11.62
N ASN A 175 10.27 9.04 -11.05
CA ASN A 175 11.53 9.15 -10.33
C ASN A 175 11.59 8.18 -9.12
N ILE A 176 10.54 8.17 -8.29
CA ILE A 176 10.45 7.28 -7.11
C ILE A 176 10.57 5.80 -7.50
N ILE A 177 9.82 5.35 -8.53
CA ILE A 177 9.81 3.96 -8.95
C ILE A 177 11.15 3.54 -9.54
N LEU A 178 11.75 4.39 -10.37
CA LEU A 178 13.01 4.07 -11.06
C LEU A 178 14.22 4.10 -10.12
N GLN A 179 14.19 4.95 -9.08
CA GLN A 179 15.23 4.96 -8.05
C GLN A 179 15.26 3.67 -7.21
N ASN A 180 14.10 3.00 -7.04
CA ASN A 180 14.03 1.80 -6.22
C ASN A 180 13.08 0.74 -6.82
N VAL A 181 13.53 0.15 -7.93
CA VAL A 181 12.78 -0.89 -8.66
C VAL A 181 12.49 -2.11 -7.78
N THR A 182 13.41 -2.50 -6.89
CA THR A 182 13.20 -3.60 -5.94
C THR A 182 11.99 -3.36 -5.04
N ARG A 183 11.88 -2.15 -4.47
CA ARG A 183 10.72 -1.77 -3.65
C ARG A 183 9.46 -1.65 -4.50
N ALA A 184 9.58 -1.22 -5.75
CA ALA A 184 8.45 -1.19 -6.68
C ALA A 184 7.90 -2.60 -6.98
N ARG A 185 8.75 -3.55 -7.32
CA ARG A 185 8.37 -4.97 -7.52
C ARG A 185 7.75 -5.57 -6.25
N ARG A 186 8.25 -5.22 -5.07
CA ARG A 186 7.69 -5.67 -3.79
C ARG A 186 6.28 -5.11 -3.55
N CYS A 187 6.06 -3.83 -3.82
CA CYS A 187 4.74 -3.22 -3.73
C CYS A 187 3.77 -3.82 -4.76
N LEU A 188 4.25 -4.17 -5.96
CA LEU A 188 3.44 -4.86 -6.97
C LEU A 188 3.01 -6.25 -6.47
N TYR A 189 3.93 -7.00 -5.86
CA TYR A 189 3.61 -8.28 -5.22
C TYR A 189 2.54 -8.13 -4.13
N TYR A 190 2.67 -7.13 -3.25
CA TYR A 190 1.66 -6.84 -2.22
C TYR A 190 0.30 -6.47 -2.81
N ALA A 191 0.26 -5.63 -3.84
CA ALA A 191 -0.96 -5.30 -4.55
C ALA A 191 -1.64 -6.55 -5.14
N ALA A 192 -0.85 -7.47 -5.71
CA ALA A 192 -1.36 -8.71 -6.29
C ALA A 192 -2.00 -9.63 -5.24
N GLN A 193 -1.38 -9.75 -4.07
CA GLN A 193 -1.93 -10.49 -2.95
C GLN A 193 -3.25 -9.89 -2.44
N VAL A 194 -3.32 -8.57 -2.30
CA VAL A 194 -4.55 -7.88 -1.87
C VAL A 194 -5.67 -8.07 -2.90
N LEU A 195 -5.38 -7.91 -4.19
CA LEU A 195 -6.36 -8.11 -5.25
C LEU A 195 -6.87 -9.56 -5.27
N GLN A 196 -5.96 -10.54 -5.12
CA GLN A 196 -6.32 -11.95 -5.04
C GLN A 196 -7.22 -12.26 -3.84
N HIS A 197 -6.97 -11.66 -2.68
CA HIS A 197 -7.84 -11.80 -1.51
C HIS A 197 -9.27 -11.34 -1.81
N PHE A 198 -9.43 -10.13 -2.36
CA PHE A 198 -10.75 -9.56 -2.67
C PHE A 198 -11.45 -10.15 -3.90
N ARG A 199 -10.81 -11.08 -4.62
CA ARG A 199 -11.52 -11.89 -5.62
C ARG A 199 -12.47 -12.88 -4.99
N ASN A 200 -12.11 -13.38 -3.82
CA ASN A 200 -12.86 -14.41 -3.09
C ASN A 200 -13.64 -13.81 -1.91
N THR A 201 -13.19 -12.65 -1.40
CA THR A 201 -13.84 -11.93 -0.31
C THR A 201 -14.47 -10.63 -0.81
N ARG A 202 -15.72 -10.36 -0.43
CA ARG A 202 -16.41 -9.12 -0.81
C ARG A 202 -15.91 -7.96 0.05
N PRO A 203 -15.43 -6.84 -0.54
CA PRO A 203 -15.05 -5.66 0.23
C PRO A 203 -16.24 -5.10 1.00
N ALA A 204 -16.15 -5.00 2.32
CA ALA A 204 -17.25 -4.53 3.18
C ALA A 204 -16.86 -3.29 3.98
N THR A 205 -15.61 -3.19 4.41
CA THR A 205 -15.12 -2.09 5.25
C THR A 205 -14.46 -0.98 4.42
N VAL A 206 -14.27 0.20 5.02
CA VAL A 206 -13.51 1.29 4.39
C VAL A 206 -12.07 0.86 4.11
N LEU A 207 -11.46 0.07 5.00
CA LEU A 207 -10.11 -0.47 4.80
C LEU A 207 -10.06 -1.40 3.59
N ASP A 208 -11.06 -2.26 3.41
CA ASP A 208 -11.13 -3.19 2.27
C ASP A 208 -11.23 -2.44 0.95
N ILE A 209 -12.11 -1.44 0.92
CA ILE A 209 -12.39 -0.63 -0.25
C ILE A 209 -11.16 0.22 -0.60
N MET A 210 -10.56 0.90 0.37
CA MET A 210 -9.36 1.70 0.14
C MET A 210 -8.15 0.83 -0.22
N GLY A 211 -7.98 -0.32 0.44
CA GLY A 211 -6.89 -1.24 0.16
C GLY A 211 -6.97 -1.84 -1.25
N SER A 212 -8.17 -2.23 -1.68
CA SER A 212 -8.43 -2.67 -3.05
C SER A 212 -8.14 -1.55 -4.06
N LEU A 213 -8.61 -0.33 -3.79
CA LEU A 213 -8.40 0.81 -4.68
C LEU A 213 -6.91 1.15 -4.84
N VAL A 214 -6.18 1.29 -3.72
CA VAL A 214 -4.74 1.57 -3.73
C VAL A 214 -3.99 0.50 -4.52
N SER A 215 -4.35 -0.77 -4.35
CA SER A 215 -3.73 -1.88 -5.09
C SER A 215 -3.93 -1.75 -6.60
N VAL A 216 -5.16 -1.45 -7.05
CA VAL A 216 -5.46 -1.26 -8.49
C VAL A 216 -4.69 -0.06 -9.06
N LEU A 217 -4.73 1.09 -8.38
CA LEU A 217 -4.05 2.30 -8.85
C LEU A 217 -2.52 2.13 -8.89
N TYR A 218 -1.96 1.42 -7.91
CA TYR A 218 -0.53 1.10 -7.88
C TYR A 218 -0.13 0.17 -9.03
N MET A 219 -0.90 -0.88 -9.31
CA MET A 219 -0.63 -1.77 -10.45
C MET A 219 -0.68 -1.01 -11.78
N VAL A 220 -1.67 -0.12 -11.95
CA VAL A 220 -1.78 0.72 -13.15
C VAL A 220 -0.54 1.60 -13.31
N LEU A 221 -0.10 2.27 -12.23
CA LEU A 221 1.11 3.08 -12.21
C LEU A 221 2.34 2.26 -12.60
N TYR A 222 2.52 1.08 -11.98
CA TYR A 222 3.67 0.22 -12.25
C TYR A 222 3.73 -0.19 -13.71
N VAL A 223 2.60 -0.65 -14.26
CA VAL A 223 2.49 -1.06 -15.66
C VAL A 223 2.79 0.10 -16.61
N ASP A 224 2.25 1.28 -16.36
CA ASP A 224 2.49 2.44 -17.23
C ASP A 224 3.95 2.89 -17.23
N ILE A 225 4.62 2.89 -16.06
CA ILE A 225 5.99 3.41 -15.95
C ILE A 225 7.04 2.38 -16.36
N ILE A 226 6.97 1.15 -15.84
CA ILE A 226 8.02 0.14 -16.04
C ILE A 226 7.91 -0.50 -17.43
N GLU A 227 6.71 -0.74 -17.94
CA GLU A 227 6.55 -1.41 -19.23
C GLU A 227 6.69 -0.44 -20.42
N GLN A 228 6.45 0.86 -20.26
CA GLN A 228 6.75 1.86 -21.32
C GLN A 228 8.26 2.05 -21.53
N GLN A 229 9.09 1.63 -20.59
CA GLN A 229 10.55 1.73 -20.68
C GLN A 229 11.22 0.52 -21.34
N ASP A 230 10.49 -0.54 -21.69
CA ASP A 230 11.03 -1.65 -22.46
C ASP A 230 10.78 -1.45 -23.96
N PRO A 231 11.72 -0.84 -24.72
CA PRO A 231 11.56 -0.61 -26.16
C PRO A 231 11.49 -1.91 -26.97
N ASP A 232 11.97 -3.05 -26.43
CA ASP A 232 11.96 -4.34 -27.13
C ASP A 232 10.58 -5.01 -27.13
N SER A 233 9.68 -4.58 -26.23
CA SER A 233 8.29 -5.05 -26.18
C SER A 233 7.45 -4.69 -27.41
N THR A 234 7.81 -3.60 -28.11
CA THR A 234 7.12 -3.16 -29.34
C THR A 234 7.65 -3.82 -30.61
N ARG A 235 8.84 -4.44 -30.56
CA ARG A 235 9.48 -5.12 -31.70
C ARG A 235 9.13 -6.60 -31.81
N LEU A 236 8.64 -7.24 -30.73
CA LEU A 236 8.21 -8.65 -30.74
C LEU A 236 6.77 -8.86 -31.27
N GLY A 237 6.17 -7.87 -31.92
CA GLY A 237 4.85 -7.98 -32.56
C GLY A 237 4.83 -8.70 -33.90
N ALA A 238 6.00 -9.08 -34.46
CA ALA A 238 6.08 -9.76 -35.74
C ALA A 238 7.14 -10.86 -35.74
N GLY A 239 6.69 -12.10 -35.49
CA GLY A 239 7.30 -13.28 -36.10
C GLY A 239 8.63 -13.81 -35.56
N VAL A 240 8.89 -13.74 -34.25
CA VAL A 240 9.97 -14.53 -33.64
C VAL A 240 9.37 -15.46 -32.59
N GLU A 241 9.51 -16.76 -32.83
CA GLU A 241 9.13 -17.84 -31.93
C GLU A 241 9.62 -17.51 -30.52
N THR A 242 8.68 -17.48 -29.58
CA THR A 242 8.90 -17.14 -28.18
C THR A 242 9.82 -18.18 -27.54
N SER A 243 11.12 -17.88 -27.47
CA SER A 243 11.95 -18.41 -26.39
C SER A 243 11.21 -18.12 -25.10
N SER A 244 10.82 -19.17 -24.37
CA SER A 244 9.89 -19.14 -23.25
C SER A 244 10.21 -18.02 -22.27
N MET A 245 9.51 -16.89 -22.36
CA MET A 245 9.67 -15.80 -21.42
C MET A 245 8.99 -16.23 -20.13
N GLU A 246 9.80 -16.63 -19.17
CA GLU A 246 9.36 -17.31 -17.96
C GLU A 246 8.42 -16.41 -17.14
N ILE A 247 7.32 -16.99 -16.64
CA ILE A 247 6.22 -16.25 -16.00
C ILE A 247 6.39 -16.30 -14.49
N ILE A 248 6.13 -15.19 -13.79
CA ILE A 248 5.96 -15.19 -12.34
C ILE A 248 4.51 -14.89 -11.98
N ARG A 249 3.87 -15.83 -11.29
CA ARG A 249 2.50 -15.70 -10.80
C ARG A 249 2.51 -15.08 -9.42
N LEU A 250 2.18 -13.79 -9.34
CA LEU A 250 2.26 -13.02 -8.10
C LEU A 250 1.13 -13.35 -7.10
N ASP A 251 0.14 -14.13 -7.55
CA ASP A 251 -1.02 -14.55 -6.76
C ASP A 251 -0.81 -15.86 -5.99
N GLN A 252 0.19 -16.66 -6.36
CA GLN A 252 0.42 -17.98 -5.79
C GLN A 252 1.55 -17.94 -4.76
N VAL A 253 1.66 -19.01 -3.96
CA VAL A 253 2.87 -19.27 -3.17
C VAL A 253 4.02 -19.46 -4.16
N VAL A 254 4.80 -18.41 -4.38
CA VAL A 254 6.02 -18.43 -5.19
C VAL A 254 7.14 -18.96 -4.29
N ASP A 255 7.98 -19.83 -4.84
CA ASP A 255 9.23 -20.21 -4.20
C ASP A 255 10.01 -18.96 -3.73
N VAL A 256 10.50 -18.99 -2.50
CA VAL A 256 11.06 -17.79 -1.84
C VAL A 256 12.30 -17.30 -2.57
N ASP A 257 13.13 -18.20 -3.06
CA ASP A 257 14.33 -17.86 -3.81
C ASP A 257 13.97 -17.27 -5.17
N LEU A 258 13.00 -17.87 -5.86
CA LEU A 258 12.49 -17.35 -7.12
C LEU A 258 11.87 -15.94 -6.98
N LEU A 259 11.07 -15.73 -5.93
CA LEU A 259 10.48 -14.43 -5.63
C LEU A 259 11.58 -13.41 -5.31
N ASN A 260 12.57 -13.78 -4.50
CA ASN A 260 13.68 -12.90 -4.17
C ASN A 260 14.50 -12.51 -5.40
N ASP A 261 14.79 -13.45 -6.29
CA ASP A 261 15.50 -13.16 -7.54
C ASP A 261 14.70 -12.23 -8.45
N TRP A 262 13.38 -12.38 -8.50
CA TRP A 262 12.52 -11.45 -9.24
C TRP A 262 12.49 -10.08 -8.57
N LEU A 263 12.34 -10.00 -7.25
CA LEU A 263 12.35 -8.73 -6.52
C LEU A 263 13.67 -7.98 -6.72
N GLN A 264 14.81 -8.68 -6.73
CA GLN A 264 16.14 -8.11 -6.90
C GLN A 264 16.54 -7.85 -8.37
N VAL A 265 15.59 -7.95 -9.31
CA VAL A 265 15.84 -7.72 -10.75
C VAL A 265 16.90 -8.67 -11.33
N ARG A 266 17.13 -9.82 -10.68
CA ARG A 266 18.04 -10.86 -11.17
C ARG A 266 17.41 -11.72 -12.25
N ASN A 267 16.07 -11.77 -12.28
CA ASN A 267 15.30 -12.35 -13.37
C ASN A 267 14.28 -11.36 -13.94
N HIS A 268 14.04 -11.47 -15.25
CA HIS A 268 13.11 -10.63 -16.01
C HIS A 268 11.77 -11.35 -16.26
N LYS A 269 11.34 -12.19 -15.31
CA LYS A 269 10.08 -12.92 -15.44
C LYS A 269 8.90 -11.96 -15.54
N ARG A 270 7.96 -12.27 -16.44
CA ARG A 270 6.78 -11.42 -16.68
C ARG A 270 5.75 -11.64 -15.57
N PRO A 271 5.31 -10.57 -14.88
CA PRO A 271 4.31 -10.70 -13.84
C PRO A 271 2.93 -11.02 -14.44
N HIS A 272 2.29 -12.04 -13.88
CA HIS A 272 0.93 -12.45 -14.18
C HIS A 272 0.06 -12.33 -12.94
N VAL A 273 -1.10 -11.69 -13.09
CA VAL A 273 -2.13 -11.56 -12.04
C VAL A 273 -3.43 -12.19 -12.55
N PRO A 274 -4.03 -13.16 -11.83
CA PRO A 274 -5.28 -13.79 -12.27
C PRO A 274 -6.39 -12.76 -12.48
N GLY A 275 -7.24 -12.98 -13.49
CA GLY A 275 -8.37 -12.09 -13.78
C GLY A 275 -7.98 -10.85 -14.58
N VAL A 276 -6.70 -10.46 -14.50
CA VAL A 276 -6.10 -9.40 -15.32
C VAL A 276 -5.30 -10.01 -16.48
N GLY A 277 -4.57 -11.09 -16.23
CA GLY A 277 -3.63 -11.72 -17.16
C GLY A 277 -2.20 -11.17 -17.00
N PHE A 278 -1.44 -11.13 -18.09
CA PHE A 278 -0.12 -10.51 -18.10
C PHE A 278 -0.21 -9.01 -17.89
N LEU A 279 0.65 -8.50 -17.01
CA LEU A 279 0.87 -7.08 -16.78
C LEU A 279 1.85 -6.52 -17.83
N HIS A 280 1.62 -6.87 -19.08
CA HIS A 280 2.40 -6.44 -20.24
C HIS A 280 1.41 -6.00 -21.32
N HIS A 281 1.70 -4.93 -22.05
CA HIS A 281 0.93 -4.41 -23.20
C HIS A 281 -0.26 -3.47 -22.89
N GLY A 282 -0.66 -2.68 -23.90
CA GLY A 282 -1.61 -1.55 -23.84
C GLY A 282 -3.07 -1.85 -23.45
N GLY A 283 -3.42 -3.13 -23.19
CA GLY A 283 -4.73 -3.53 -22.67
C GLY A 283 -4.75 -3.90 -21.18
N SER A 284 -3.57 -4.08 -20.56
CA SER A 284 -3.46 -4.52 -19.17
C SER A 284 -4.03 -3.50 -18.18
N ILE A 285 -3.81 -2.20 -18.40
CA ILE A 285 -4.38 -1.11 -17.61
C ILE A 285 -5.91 -1.14 -17.62
N LEU A 286 -6.53 -1.32 -18.79
CA LEU A 286 -8.00 -1.40 -18.90
C LEU A 286 -8.54 -2.65 -18.18
N ARG A 287 -7.84 -3.79 -18.29
CA ARG A 287 -8.19 -5.02 -17.55
C ARG A 287 -8.05 -4.85 -16.04
N LEU A 288 -7.04 -4.11 -15.56
CA LEU A 288 -6.88 -3.78 -14.14
C LEU A 288 -8.05 -2.97 -13.61
N TYR A 289 -8.46 -1.91 -14.32
CA TYR A 289 -9.63 -1.12 -13.93
C TYR A 289 -10.93 -1.94 -13.96
N LYS A 290 -11.10 -2.81 -14.96
CA LYS A 290 -12.25 -3.70 -15.06
C LYS A 290 -12.31 -4.71 -13.91
N GLU A 291 -11.17 -5.31 -13.56
CA GLU A 291 -11.10 -6.26 -12.45
C GLU A 291 -11.31 -5.56 -11.10
N GLY A 292 -10.72 -4.38 -10.90
CA GLY A 292 -10.98 -3.55 -9.74
C GLY A 292 -12.46 -3.18 -9.60
N SER A 293 -13.11 -2.77 -10.70
CA SER A 293 -14.54 -2.49 -10.73
C SER A 293 -15.38 -3.70 -10.33
N ARG A 294 -15.07 -4.89 -10.87
CA ARG A 294 -15.75 -6.16 -10.55
C ARG A 294 -15.63 -6.51 -9.06
N ILE A 295 -14.43 -6.35 -8.49
CA ILE A 295 -14.19 -6.61 -7.06
C ILE A 295 -15.03 -5.66 -6.20
N MET A 296 -15.02 -4.36 -6.50
CA MET A 296 -15.80 -3.37 -5.76
C MET A 296 -17.32 -3.57 -5.92
N GLU A 297 -17.77 -4.01 -7.10
CA GLU A 297 -19.17 -4.30 -7.37
C GLU A 297 -19.71 -5.42 -6.46
N SER A 298 -18.88 -6.41 -6.14
CA SER A 298 -19.25 -7.49 -5.23
C SER A 298 -19.60 -7.01 -3.80
N GLY A 299 -19.05 -5.87 -3.38
CA GLY A 299 -19.35 -5.20 -2.11
C GLY A 299 -20.44 -4.13 -2.17
N SER A 300 -20.97 -3.83 -3.37
CA SER A 300 -21.86 -2.69 -3.62
C SER A 300 -23.22 -2.76 -2.89
N CYS A 301 -23.68 -3.96 -2.55
CA CYS A 301 -24.92 -4.16 -1.78
C CYS A 301 -24.77 -3.86 -0.28
N ILE A 302 -23.53 -3.84 0.23
CA ILE A 302 -23.22 -3.61 1.65
C ILE A 302 -22.62 -2.21 1.86
N SER A 303 -21.93 -1.65 0.85
CA SER A 303 -21.28 -0.35 0.94
C SER A 303 -21.57 0.56 -0.25
N ARG A 304 -22.12 1.75 0.03
CA ARG A 304 -22.28 2.82 -0.96
C ARG A 304 -20.94 3.26 -1.54
N MET A 305 -19.88 3.29 -0.73
CA MET A 305 -18.54 3.68 -1.17
C MET A 305 -18.00 2.67 -2.20
N ALA A 306 -18.18 1.36 -1.94
CA ALA A 306 -17.80 0.32 -2.89
C ALA A 306 -18.53 0.47 -4.23
N LYS A 307 -19.84 0.77 -4.20
CA LYS A 307 -20.63 1.04 -5.40
C LYS A 307 -20.09 2.22 -6.20
N VAL A 308 -19.79 3.35 -5.55
CA VAL A 308 -19.31 4.54 -6.26
C VAL A 308 -17.92 4.30 -6.85
N ILE A 309 -17.01 3.71 -6.09
CA ILE A 309 -15.65 3.40 -6.59
C ILE A 309 -15.73 2.38 -7.73
N SER A 310 -16.60 1.39 -7.67
CA SER A 310 -16.84 0.46 -8.78
C SER A 310 -17.22 1.19 -10.07
N ASN A 311 -18.13 2.17 -9.99
CA ASN A 311 -18.54 2.97 -11.14
C ASN A 311 -17.40 3.83 -11.70
N ILE A 312 -16.58 4.43 -10.82
CA ILE A 312 -15.41 5.22 -11.22
C ILE A 312 -14.40 4.34 -11.97
N LEU A 313 -14.06 3.18 -11.42
CA LEU A 313 -13.15 2.23 -12.06
C LEU A 313 -13.72 1.70 -13.39
N ALA A 314 -15.03 1.44 -13.46
CA ALA A 314 -15.70 1.04 -14.71
C ALA A 314 -15.63 2.15 -15.78
N SER A 315 -15.74 3.42 -15.38
CA SER A 315 -15.58 4.57 -16.27
C SER A 315 -14.14 4.66 -16.80
N GLN A 316 -13.14 4.49 -15.92
CA GLN A 316 -11.73 4.46 -16.30
C GLN A 316 -11.40 3.30 -17.25
N ALA A 317 -12.00 2.12 -17.03
CA ALA A 317 -11.88 0.97 -17.93
C ALA A 317 -12.44 1.25 -19.34
N LYS A 318 -13.33 2.24 -19.49
CA LYS A 318 -13.87 2.72 -20.78
C LYS A 318 -13.07 3.88 -21.37
N GLY A 319 -11.96 4.28 -20.75
CA GLY A 319 -11.14 5.43 -21.16
C GLY A 319 -11.68 6.79 -20.69
N HIS A 320 -12.63 6.82 -19.76
CA HIS A 320 -13.20 8.05 -19.22
C HIS A 320 -12.68 8.29 -17.79
N PRO A 321 -11.58 9.05 -17.63
CA PRO A 321 -11.05 9.37 -16.30
C PRO A 321 -12.06 10.19 -15.48
N PRO A 322 -12.04 10.08 -14.13
CA PRO A 322 -12.92 10.85 -13.30
C PRO A 322 -12.61 12.34 -13.43
N THR A 323 -13.66 13.16 -13.32
CA THR A 323 -13.55 14.62 -13.38
C THR A 323 -13.98 15.23 -12.05
N ASP A 324 -13.70 16.51 -11.82
CA ASP A 324 -14.14 17.25 -10.62
C ASP A 324 -15.66 17.18 -10.36
N ARG A 325 -16.47 16.86 -11.38
CA ARG A 325 -17.92 16.65 -11.22
C ARG A 325 -18.23 15.30 -10.58
N THR A 326 -17.46 14.27 -10.91
CA THR A 326 -17.61 12.90 -10.40
C THR A 326 -17.48 12.82 -8.88
N PHE A 327 -16.72 13.74 -8.27
CA PHE A 327 -16.48 13.77 -6.82
C PHE A 327 -17.42 14.71 -6.04
N ARG A 328 -18.24 15.54 -6.71
CA ARG A 328 -19.23 16.40 -6.04
C ARG A 328 -20.54 15.68 -5.72
N GLU A 329 -20.76 14.52 -6.34
CA GLU A 329 -21.96 13.68 -6.15
C GLU A 329 -21.74 12.55 -5.12
N LEU A 330 -20.52 12.49 -4.56
CA LEU A 330 -20.11 11.61 -3.46
C LEU A 330 -20.58 12.16 -2.11
#